data_AF-A0A958DQE1-F1
#
_entry.id   AF-A0A958DQE1-F1
#
_cell.length_a   1.000
_cell.length_b   1.000
_cell.length_c   1.000
_cell.angle_alpha   90.00
_cell.angle_beta   90.00
_cell.angle_gamma   90.00
#
_symmetry.space_group_name_H-M   'P 1'
#
loop_
_entity.id
_entity.type
_entity.pdbx_description
1 polymer ?
#
loop_
_entity_poly.entity_id
_entity_poly.type
_entity_poly.pdbx_seq_one_letter_code
_entity_poly.pdbx_strand_id
1 'polypeptide(L)' 'MNQQIKISFPDGNQREFDSGITGGEIAKSISGKLAKVALAVKFNGKVLELWRPL' A
#
# COMPACT_ATOMS: atom_id res chain seq x y z
N MET A 1 2.45 12.24 16.54
CA MET A 1 3.19 10.97 16.67
C MET A 1 3.00 10.23 15.35
N ASN A 2 3.90 10.42 14.40
CA ASN A 2 3.76 9.82 13.07
C ASN A 2 4.31 8.40 13.13
N GLN A 3 3.41 7.41 13.18
CA GLN A 3 3.81 6.01 13.11
C GLN A 3 4.07 5.67 11.65
N GLN A 4 5.34 5.60 11.24
CA GLN A 4 5.68 5.13 9.91
C GLN A 4 5.62 3.61 9.87
N ILE A 5 4.91 3.05 8.88
CA ILE A 5 4.83 1.63 8.62
C ILE A 5 5.78 1.27 7.48
N LYS A 6 6.54 0.19 7.67
CA LYS A 6 7.40 -0.36 6.62
C LYS A 6 6.65 -1.47 5.89
N ILE A 7 6.39 -1.26 4.60
CA ILE A 7 5.72 -2.24 3.75
C ILE A 7 6.76 -2.94 2.89
N SER A 8 6.75 -4.27 2.96
CA SER A 8 7.55 -5.13 2.10
C SER A 8 6.70 -5.66 0.96
N PHE A 9 7.20 -5.50 -0.26
CA PHE A 9 6.60 -5.99 -1.49
C PHE A 9 7.10 -7.40 -1.80
N PRO A 10 6.31 -8.21 -2.53
CA PRO A 10 6.72 -9.56 -2.94
C PRO A 10 7.99 -9.58 -3.81
N ASP A 11 8.32 -8.47 -4.46
CA ASP A 11 9.57 -8.26 -5.21
C ASP A 11 10.81 -8.06 -4.30
N GLY A 12 10.66 -8.07 -2.97
CA GLY A 12 11.75 -7.78 -2.02
C GLY A 12 12.01 -6.28 -1.80
N ASN A 13 11.29 -5.41 -2.51
CA ASN A 13 11.32 -3.98 -2.26
C ASN A 13 10.68 -3.67 -0.89
N GLN A 14 11.28 -2.76 -0.13
CA GLN A 14 10.73 -2.27 1.12
C GLN A 14 10.53 -0.76 1.01
N ARG A 15 9.37 -0.25 1.40
CA ARG A 15 9.10 1.19 1.41
C ARG A 15 8.48 1.60 2.74
N GLU A 16 8.84 2.80 3.16
CA GLU A 16 8.29 3.42 4.38
C GLU A 16 7.14 4.35 3.98
N PHE A 17 6.03 4.20 4.68
CA PHE A 17 4.82 4.99 4.48
C PHE A 17 4.29 5.46 5.83
N ASP A 18 3.48 6.52 5.84
CA ASP A 18 2.83 6.98 7.07
C ASP A 18 1.67 6.06 7.48
N SER A 19 1.42 5.91 8.78
CA SER A 19 0.22 5.24 9.30
C SER A 19 -1.01 6.01 8.86
N GLY A 20 -1.98 5.27 8.34
CA GLY A 20 -3.17 5.82 7.70
C GLY A 20 -3.05 5.88 6.18
N ILE A 21 -1.93 5.46 5.60
CA ILE A 21 -1.82 5.40 4.13
C ILE A 21 -2.83 4.42 3.56
N THR A 22 -3.39 4.76 2.41
CA THR A 22 -4.33 3.87 1.70
C THR A 22 -3.60 2.94 0.74
N GLY A 23 -4.20 1.78 0.46
CA GLY A 23 -3.72 0.88 -0.58
C GLY A 23 -3.56 1.58 -1.95
N GLY A 24 -4.42 2.56 -2.24
CA GLY A 24 -4.36 3.38 -3.45
C GLY A 24 -3.13 4.29 -3.50
N GLU A 25 -2.77 4.93 -2.39
CA GLU A 25 -1.55 5.75 -2.31
C GLU A 25 -0.28 4.90 -2.41
N ILE A 26 -0.27 3.73 -1.78
CA ILE A 26 0.82 2.76 -1.93
C ILE A 26 0.95 2.35 -3.41
N ALA A 27 -0.16 1.99 -4.06
CA ALA A 27 -0.16 1.63 -5.48
C ALA A 27 0.32 2.79 -6.37
N LYS A 28 -0.05 4.04 -6.04
CA LYS A 28 0.37 5.25 -6.76
C LYS A 28 1.86 5.52 -6.61
N SER A 29 2.43 5.28 -5.43
CA SER A 29 3.87 5.33 -5.18
C SER A 29 4.63 4.31 -6.03
N ILE A 30 4.05 3.13 -6.27
CA ILE A 30 4.68 2.09 -7.12
C ILE A 30 4.62 2.51 -8.59
N SER A 31 3.43 2.84 -9.09
CA SER A 31 3.23 3.32 -10.46
C SER A 31 1.83 3.89 -10.64
N GLY A 32 1.71 5.03 -11.32
CA GLY A 32 0.40 5.63 -11.63
C GLY A 32 -0.55 4.72 -12.43
N LYS A 33 0.00 3.82 -13.27
CA LYS A 33 -0.78 2.78 -13.95
C LYS A 33 -1.31 1.71 -12.97
N LEU A 34 -0.51 1.31 -11.99
CA LEU A 34 -0.90 0.33 -10.98
C LEU A 34 -2.04 0.86 -10.11
N ALA A 35 -1.95 2.12 -9.66
CA ALA A 35 -3.04 2.77 -8.92
C ALA A 35 -4.36 2.83 -9.70
N LYS A 36 -4.30 2.93 -11.03
CA LYS A 36 -5.49 2.98 -11.89
C LYS A 36 -6.17 1.63 -12.05
N VAL A 37 -5.42 0.54 -12.02
CA VAL A 37 -5.93 -0.83 -12.18
C VAL A 37 -6.10 -1.57 -10.85
N ALA A 38 -5.53 -1.04 -9.76
CA ALA A 38 -5.64 -1.63 -8.44
C ALA A 38 -7.07 -1.49 -7.92
N LEU A 39 -7.73 -2.61 -7.62
CA LEU A 39 -9.06 -2.67 -7.04
C LEU A 39 -9.04 -2.94 -5.53
N ALA A 40 -8.04 -3.71 -5.10
CA ALA A 40 -7.83 -4.14 -3.72
C ALA A 40 -6.34 -4.35 -3.49
N VAL A 41 -5.91 -4.32 -2.23
CA VAL A 41 -4.54 -4.64 -1.83
C VAL A 41 -4.53 -5.90 -0.98
N LYS A 42 -3.55 -6.77 -1.19
CA LYS A 42 -3.34 -7.94 -0.34
C LYS A 42 -2.23 -7.64 0.65
N PHE A 43 -2.57 -7.47 1.92
CA PHE A 43 -1.63 -7.21 3.00
C PHE A 43 -1.60 -8.39 3.98
N ASN A 44 -0.41 -8.96 4.22
CA ASN A 44 -0.24 -10.12 5.12
C ASN A 44 -1.25 -11.27 4.88
N GLY A 45 -1.52 -11.57 3.60
CA GLY A 45 -2.47 -12.62 3.22
C GLY A 45 -3.95 -12.21 3.24
N LYS A 46 -4.30 -11.04 3.77
CA LYS A 46 -5.68 -10.50 3.78
C LYS A 46 -5.89 -9.53 2.63
N VAL A 47 -7.00 -9.71 1.91
CA VAL A 47 -7.46 -8.74 0.91
C VAL A 47 -8.14 -7.59 1.65
N LEU A 48 -7.64 -6.39 1.44
CA LEU A 48 -8.12 -5.14 2.00
C LEU A 48 -8.58 -4.24 0.85
N GLU A 49 -9.52 -3.37 1.14
CA GLU A 49 -10.00 -2.38 0.19
C GLU A 49 -8.94 -1.32 -0.09
N LEU A 50 -8.91 -0.83 -1.32
CA LEU A 50 -7.94 0.17 -1.78
C LEU A 50 -8.01 1.49 -0.97
N TRP A 51 -9.21 1.84 -0.51
CA TRP A 51 -9.52 3.06 0.24
C TRP A 51 -9.39 2.91 1.75
N ARG A 52 -9.06 1.70 2.23
CA ARG A 52 -8.93 1.46 3.65
C ARG A 52 -7.56 1.94 4.14
N PRO A 53 -7.50 2.78 5.18
CA PRO A 53 -6.24 3.20 5.78
C PRO A 53 -5.56 2.02 6.49
N LEU A 54 -4.24 1.89 6.30
CA LEU A 54 -3.36 0.88 6.88
C LEU A 54 -2.56 1.40 8.07
#